data_AF-A0A932QZM4-F1
#
_entry.id   AF-A0A932QZM4-F1
#
_cell.length_a   1.000
_cell.length_b   1.000
_cell.length_c   1.000
_cell.angle_alpha   90.00
_cell.angle_beta   90.00
_cell.angle_gamma   90.00
#
_symmetry.space_group_name_H-M   'P 1'
#
loop_
_entity.id
_entity.type
_entity.pdbx_description
1 polymer ?
#
loop_
_entity_poly.entity_id
_entity_poly.type
_entity_poly.pdbx_seq_one_letter_code
_entity_poly.pdbx_strand_id
1 'polypeptide(L)'
;MVVFELIANYFLWHYSIAIKNAILIWWDFEWFLWNYFSIGKLVSTFFIPWKRLGESTNNYFNLVAVGTALLVTTLMRLFGMVVRFVTIVLGLLSIILLIPLLILFLVIWILMPVILVTVFGVGINLIITSFS
;
A
#
# COMPACT_ATOMS: atom_id res chain seq x y z
N MET A 1 -27.48 -31.53 -18.90
CA MET A 1 -26.52 -31.77 -17.79
C MET A 1 -25.40 -30.74 -17.81
N VAL A 2 -24.66 -30.58 -18.92
CA VAL A 2 -23.50 -29.66 -19.05
C VAL A 2 -23.77 -28.20 -18.63
N VAL A 3 -24.90 -27.61 -19.00
CA VAL A 3 -25.19 -26.19 -18.71
C VAL A 3 -25.32 -25.91 -17.21
N PHE A 4 -25.95 -26.84 -16.46
CA PHE A 4 -26.14 -26.67 -15.02
C PHE A 4 -24.81 -26.78 -14.27
N GLU A 5 -23.95 -27.71 -14.65
CA GLU A 5 -22.60 -27.85 -14.09
C GLU A 5 -21.76 -26.60 -14.34
N LEU A 6 -21.87 -26.00 -15.53
CA LEU A 6 -21.12 -24.80 -15.89
C LEU A 6 -21.55 -23.59 -15.05
N ILE A 7 -22.85 -23.42 -14.81
CA ILE A 7 -23.40 -22.38 -13.93
C ILE A 7 -22.95 -22.61 -12.48
N ALA A 8 -23.06 -23.83 -11.97
CA ALA A 8 -22.65 -24.16 -10.60
C ALA A 8 -21.14 -23.93 -10.39
N ASN A 9 -20.31 -24.39 -11.33
CA ASN A 9 -18.86 -24.18 -11.29
C ASN A 9 -18.49 -22.70 -11.38
N TYR A 10 -19.21 -21.92 -12.19
CA TYR A 10 -19.01 -20.47 -12.24
C TYR A 10 -19.27 -19.82 -10.88
N PHE A 11 -20.40 -20.10 -10.23
CA PHE A 11 -20.72 -19.52 -8.92
C PHE A 11 -19.74 -19.97 -7.84
N LEU A 12 -19.35 -21.25 -7.84
CA LEU A 12 -18.32 -21.77 -6.94
C LEU A 12 -17.02 -21.01 -7.13
N TRP A 13 -16.53 -20.89 -8.36
CA TRP A 13 -15.31 -20.16 -8.66
C TRP A 13 -15.39 -18.68 -8.26
N HIS A 14 -16.50 -18.02 -8.60
CA HIS A 14 -16.72 -16.58 -8.39
C HIS A 14 -16.71 -16.21 -6.91
N TYR A 15 -17.33 -17.02 -6.05
CA TYR A 15 -17.46 -16.78 -4.62
C TYR A 15 -16.41 -17.48 -3.74
N SER A 16 -15.48 -18.24 -4.32
CA SER A 16 -14.42 -18.89 -3.55
C SER A 16 -13.04 -18.59 -4.10
N ILE A 17 -12.68 -19.20 -5.24
CA ILE A 17 -11.33 -19.15 -5.81
C ILE A 17 -10.95 -17.72 -6.17
N ALA A 18 -11.84 -16.97 -6.84
CA ALA A 18 -11.56 -15.60 -7.25
C ALA A 18 -11.35 -14.66 -6.04
N ILE A 19 -12.21 -14.77 -5.01
CA ILE A 19 -12.08 -13.98 -3.78
C ILE A 19 -10.78 -14.29 -3.06
N LYS A 20 -10.44 -15.58 -2.93
CA LYS A 20 -9.17 -16.00 -2.32
C LYS A 20 -7.97 -15.41 -3.07
N ASN A 21 -7.99 -15.47 -4.40
CA ASN A 21 -6.91 -14.91 -5.21
C ASN A 21 -6.82 -13.38 -5.08
N ALA A 22 -7.94 -12.67 -4.98
CA ALA A 22 -7.94 -11.23 -4.75
C ALA A 22 -7.29 -10.85 -3.41
N ILE A 23 -7.57 -11.61 -2.35
CA ILE A 23 -6.95 -11.41 -1.03
C ILE A 23 -5.44 -11.71 -1.09
N LEU A 24 -5.02 -12.73 -1.82
CA LEU A 24 -3.60 -13.04 -2.01
C LEU A 24 -2.86 -11.91 -2.73
N ILE A 25 -3.43 -11.38 -3.82
CA ILE A 25 -2.87 -10.24 -4.54
C ILE A 25 -2.76 -9.01 -3.62
N TRP A 26 -3.77 -8.77 -2.79
CA TRP A 26 -3.71 -7.69 -1.81
C TRP A 26 -2.54 -7.86 -0.82
N TRP A 27 -2.29 -9.09 -0.37
CA TRP A 27 -1.14 -9.39 0.49
C TRP A 27 0.19 -9.10 -0.20
N ASP A 28 0.30 -9.40 -1.49
CA ASP A 28 1.48 -9.08 -2.30
C ASP A 28 1.67 -7.56 -2.43
N PHE A 29 0.58 -6.79 -2.58
CA PHE A 29 0.63 -5.33 -2.59
C PHE A 29 1.06 -4.74 -1.25
N GLU A 30 0.53 -5.24 -0.13
CA GLU A 30 0.98 -4.80 1.19
C GLU A 30 2.46 -5.10 1.40
N TRP A 31 2.89 -6.32 1.07
CA TRP A 31 4.30 -6.71 1.13
C TRP A 31 5.17 -5.82 0.25
N PHE A 32 4.73 -5.53 -0.97
CA PHE A 32 5.41 -4.61 -1.87
C PHE A 32 5.55 -3.21 -1.25
N LEU A 33 4.48 -2.63 -0.70
CA LEU A 33 4.51 -1.30 -0.08
C LEU A 33 5.45 -1.27 1.14
N TRP A 34 5.41 -2.31 1.98
CA TRP A 34 6.33 -2.47 3.10
C TRP A 34 7.80 -2.44 2.69
N ASN A 35 8.15 -3.09 1.57
CA ASN A 35 9.51 -3.14 1.04
C ASN A 35 9.90 -1.88 0.27
N TYR A 36 9.00 -1.34 -0.55
CA TYR A 36 9.23 -0.15 -1.37
C TYR A 36 9.53 1.07 -0.49
N PHE A 37 8.73 1.30 0.56
CA PHE A 37 8.99 2.35 1.54
C PHE A 37 10.04 1.96 2.58
N SER A 38 10.58 0.73 2.50
CA SER A 38 11.59 0.18 3.41
C SER A 38 11.24 0.37 4.90
N ILE A 39 9.94 0.32 5.22
CA ILE A 39 9.40 0.74 6.54
C ILE A 39 10.11 -0.02 7.67
N GLY A 40 10.31 -1.33 7.52
CA GLY A 40 11.02 -2.15 8.51
C GLY A 40 12.47 -1.70 8.78
N LYS A 41 13.22 -1.32 7.73
CA LYS A 41 14.60 -0.79 7.87
C LYS A 41 14.62 0.62 8.44
N LEU A 42 13.65 1.45 8.08
CA LEU A 42 13.56 2.82 8.60
C LEU A 42 13.22 2.83 10.09
N VAL A 43 12.34 1.94 10.54
CA VAL A 43 12.00 1.78 11.97
C VAL A 43 13.18 1.21 12.76
N SER A 44 13.88 0.20 12.23
CA SER A 44 15.03 -0.39 12.95
C SER A 44 16.18 0.60 13.11
N THR A 45 16.48 1.37 12.06
CA THR A 45 17.55 2.39 12.09
C THR A 45 17.16 3.67 12.82
N PHE A 46 15.90 3.82 13.26
CA PHE A 46 15.46 4.92 14.11
C PHE A 46 15.95 4.78 15.56
N PHE A 47 16.11 3.54 16.04
CA PHE A 47 16.47 3.23 17.43
C PHE A 47 17.90 2.70 17.61
N ILE A 48 18.67 2.48 16.53
CA ILE A 48 20.06 2.03 16.63
C ILE A 48 20.90 3.11 17.35
N PRO A 49 21.70 2.74 18.37
CA PRO A 49 22.56 3.69 19.07
C PRO A 49 23.54 4.33 18.09
N TRP A 50 23.51 5.66 18.04
CA TRP A 50 24.20 6.53 17.09
C TRP A 50 25.73 6.61 17.28
N LYS A 51 26.35 5.51 17.72
CA LYS A 51 27.75 5.44 18.17
C LYS A 51 28.74 5.20 17.02
N ARG A 52 28.85 6.05 15.99
CA ARG A 52 30.07 6.04 15.14
C ARG A 52 30.30 7.12 14.08
N LEU A 53 29.53 8.22 14.06
CA LEU A 53 29.80 9.32 13.11
C LEU A 53 30.34 10.57 13.83
N GLY A 54 31.22 10.36 14.81
CA GLY A 54 32.18 11.38 15.17
C GLY A 54 33.39 11.14 14.29
N GLU A 55 33.57 11.95 13.25
CA GLU A 55 34.92 12.19 12.76
C GLU A 55 35.80 12.41 13.99
N SER A 56 36.90 11.67 14.07
CA SER A 56 37.95 11.95 15.03
C SER A 56 38.39 13.38 14.77
N THR A 57 37.82 14.35 15.48
CA THR A 57 38.36 15.69 15.55
C THR A 57 39.76 15.49 16.13
N ASN A 58 40.76 15.44 15.27
CA ASN A 58 42.17 15.25 15.65
C ASN A 58 42.70 16.43 16.50
N ASN A 59 41.84 17.39 16.83
CA ASN A 59 42.18 18.60 17.55
C ASN A 59 41.01 19.07 18.44
N TYR A 60 40.79 18.39 19.57
CA TYR A 60 39.78 18.75 20.59
C TYR A 60 39.97 20.15 21.19
N PHE A 61 41.10 20.81 20.92
CA PHE A 61 41.45 22.13 21.43
C PHE A 61 40.87 23.31 20.62
N ASN A 62 40.31 23.09 19.42
CA ASN A 62 39.67 24.15 18.65
C ASN A 62 38.15 24.17 18.86
N LEU A 63 37.70 24.95 19.84
CA LEU A 63 36.28 25.12 20.19
C LEU A 63 35.41 25.60 19.00
N VAL A 64 35.98 26.39 18.08
CA VAL A 64 35.27 26.85 16.88
C VAL A 64 35.03 25.69 15.92
N ALA A 65 36.03 24.83 15.70
CA ALA A 65 35.89 23.64 14.87
C ALA A 65 34.93 22.58 15.46
N VAL A 66 34.90 22.45 16.79
CA VAL A 66 33.94 21.56 17.48
C VAL A 66 32.52 22.09 17.35
N GLY A 67 32.31 23.41 17.52
CA GLY A 67 30.99 24.04 17.37
C GLY A 67 30.43 23.91 15.95
N THR A 68 31.25 24.14 14.93
CA THR A 68 30.82 23.99 13.52
C THR A 68 30.53 22.53 13.17
N ALA A 69 31.35 21.58 13.63
CA ALA A 69 31.09 20.15 13.43
C ALA A 69 29.79 19.69 14.12
N LEU A 70 29.51 20.16 15.33
CA LEU A 70 28.27 19.88 16.04
C LEU A 70 27.04 20.45 15.33
N LEU A 71 27.12 21.66 14.79
CA LEU A 71 26.03 22.28 14.03
C LEU A 71 25.75 21.51 12.73
N VAL A 72 26.79 21.25 11.93
CA VAL A 72 26.66 20.55 10.65
C VAL A 72 26.13 19.13 10.87
N THR A 73 26.68 18.40 11.85
CA THR A 73 26.20 17.04 12.14
C THR A 73 24.76 17.05 12.65
N THR A 74 24.40 17.94 13.56
CA THR A 74 23.00 18.07 14.06
C THR A 74 22.03 18.39 12.93
N LEU A 75 22.37 19.31 12.03
CA LEU A 75 21.53 19.66 10.88
C LEU A 75 21.36 18.48 9.93
N MET A 76 22.46 17.85 9.49
CA MET A 76 22.38 16.69 8.59
C MET A 76 21.58 15.53 9.20
N ARG A 77 21.66 15.38 10.53
CA ARG A 77 20.88 14.41 11.29
C ARG A 77 19.39 14.75 11.33
N LEU A 78 19.04 16.03 11.54
CA LEU A 78 17.65 16.49 11.52
C LEU A 78 17.03 16.26 10.13
N PHE A 79 17.73 16.63 9.06
CA PHE A 79 17.28 16.36 7.69
C PHE A 79 17.06 14.87 7.45
N GLY A 80 18.03 14.02 7.85
CA GLY A 80 17.89 12.57 7.74
C GLY A 80 16.70 12.00 8.52
N MET A 81 16.44 12.52 9.74
CA MET A 81 15.27 12.12 10.54
C MET A 81 13.95 12.58 9.90
N VAL A 82 13.89 13.80 9.37
CA VAL A 82 12.70 14.33 8.69
C VAL A 82 12.37 13.49 7.45
N VAL A 83 13.35 13.22 6.59
CA VAL A 83 13.14 12.39 5.39
C VAL A 83 12.63 11.00 5.78
N ARG A 84 13.27 10.34 6.76
CA ARG A 84 12.82 9.02 7.25
C ARG A 84 11.41 9.07 7.81
N PHE A 85 11.08 10.09 8.59
CA PHE A 85 9.74 10.28 9.16
C PHE A 85 8.69 10.42 8.04
N VAL A 86 8.96 11.29 7.05
CA VAL A 86 8.07 11.48 5.90
C VAL A 86 7.89 10.17 5.11
N THR A 87 8.96 9.43 4.84
CA THR A 87 8.89 8.13 4.14
C THR A 87 8.03 7.11 4.92
N ILE A 88 8.19 7.01 6.25
CA ILE A 88 7.38 6.12 7.08
C ILE A 88 5.90 6.54 7.03
N VAL A 89 5.62 7.83 7.21
CA VAL A 89 4.25 8.36 7.21
C VAL A 89 3.57 8.11 5.86
N LEU A 90 4.25 8.40 4.75
CA LEU A 90 3.72 8.15 3.41
C LEU A 90 3.47 6.65 3.17
N GLY A 91 4.41 5.79 3.56
CA GLY A 91 4.25 4.34 3.41
C GLY A 91 3.05 3.79 4.21
N LEU A 92 2.87 4.24 5.45
CA LEU A 92 1.71 3.87 6.27
C LEU A 92 0.41 4.41 5.68
N LEU A 93 0.38 5.66 5.21
CA LEU A 93 -0.79 6.23 4.54
C LEU A 93 -1.17 5.42 3.29
N SER A 94 -0.19 5.00 2.48
CA SER A 94 -0.44 4.16 1.31
C SER A 94 -1.07 2.81 1.68
N ILE A 95 -0.60 2.15 2.74
CA ILE A 95 -1.19 0.89 3.24
C ILE A 95 -2.62 1.13 3.72
N ILE A 96 -2.87 2.20 4.49
CA ILE A 96 -4.21 2.54 4.98
C ILE A 96 -5.17 2.80 3.81
N LEU A 97 -4.73 3.47 2.75
CA LEU A 97 -5.53 3.72 1.55
C LEU A 97 -5.78 2.45 0.71
N LEU A 98 -4.93 1.43 0.82
CA LEU A 98 -5.10 0.15 0.13
C LEU A 98 -6.31 -0.64 0.67
N ILE A 99 -6.58 -0.54 1.98
CA ILE A 99 -7.67 -1.25 2.66
C ILE A 99 -9.06 -0.93 2.07
N PRO A 100 -9.50 0.35 1.97
CA PRO A 100 -10.80 0.67 1.39
C PRO A 100 -10.89 0.26 -0.08
N LEU A 101 -9.75 0.27 -0.82
CA LEU A 101 -9.72 -0.17 -2.20
C LEU A 101 -10.01 -1.68 -2.34
N LEU A 102 -9.47 -2.51 -1.43
CA LEU A 102 -9.81 -3.93 -1.37
C LEU A 102 -11.30 -4.13 -1.07
N ILE A 103 -11.83 -3.41 -0.08
CA ILE A 103 -13.24 -3.53 0.31
C ILE A 103 -14.15 -3.14 -0.87
N LEU A 104 -13.88 -2.00 -1.52
CA LEU A 104 -14.59 -1.57 -2.72
C LEU A 104 -14.53 -2.62 -3.83
N PHE A 105 -13.34 -3.16 -4.11
CA PHE A 105 -13.16 -4.20 -5.11
C PHE A 105 -13.98 -5.45 -4.79
N LEU A 106 -13.94 -5.94 -3.53
CA LEU A 106 -14.70 -7.11 -3.12
C LEU A 106 -16.21 -6.89 -3.18
N VAL A 107 -16.70 -5.72 -2.76
CA VAL A 107 -18.12 -5.35 -2.85
C VAL A 107 -18.57 -5.35 -4.31
N ILE A 108 -17.82 -4.69 -5.20
CA ILE A 108 -18.11 -4.67 -6.64
C ILE A 108 -18.08 -6.09 -7.21
N TRP A 109 -17.09 -6.91 -6.84
CA TRP A 109 -16.94 -8.28 -7.32
C TRP A 109 -18.11 -9.18 -6.90
N ILE A 110 -18.53 -9.11 -5.63
CA ILE A 110 -19.65 -9.88 -5.10
C ILE A 110 -20.96 -9.46 -5.80
N LEU A 111 -21.15 -8.16 -6.03
CA LEU A 111 -22.35 -7.63 -6.68
C LEU A 111 -22.31 -7.76 -8.21
N MET A 112 -21.16 -8.07 -8.81
CA MET A 112 -20.97 -8.10 -10.26
C MET A 112 -22.01 -8.93 -11.00
N PRO A 113 -22.41 -10.15 -10.56
CA PRO A 113 -23.44 -10.92 -11.26
C PRO A 113 -24.79 -10.19 -11.30
N VAL A 114 -25.18 -9.52 -10.22
CA VAL A 114 -26.42 -8.73 -10.14
C VAL A 114 -26.33 -7.48 -10.99
N ILE A 115 -25.19 -6.79 -10.95
CA ILE A 115 -24.92 -5.61 -11.78
C ILE A 115 -25.04 -5.96 -13.26
N LEU A 116 -24.46 -7.09 -13.69
CA LEU A 116 -24.56 -7.53 -15.08
C LEU A 116 -26.02 -7.79 -15.47
N VAL A 117 -26.76 -8.59 -14.71
CA VAL A 117 -28.17 -8.90 -15.02
C VAL A 117 -29.03 -7.63 -15.11
N THR A 118 -28.84 -6.69 -14.19
CA THR A 118 -29.59 -5.43 -14.17
C THR A 118 -29.23 -4.51 -15.34
N VAL A 119 -27.93 -4.32 -15.63
CA VAL A 119 -27.47 -3.50 -16.75
C VAL A 119 -27.96 -4.06 -18.09
N PHE A 120 -27.86 -5.37 -18.29
CA PHE A 120 -28.39 -6.02 -19.50
C PHE A 120 -29.90 -5.89 -19.60
N GLY A 121 -30.63 -6.12 -18.50
CA GLY A 121 -32.10 -6.01 -18.49
C GLY A 121 -32.60 -4.59 -18.80
N VAL A 122 -31.98 -3.57 -18.19
CA VAL A 122 -32.29 -2.16 -18.47
C VAL A 122 -31.93 -1.79 -19.91
N GLY A 123 -30.77 -2.23 -20.40
CA GLY A 123 -30.35 -1.98 -21.78
C GLY A 123 -31.33 -2.52 -22.81
N ILE A 124 -31.82 -3.76 -22.62
CA ILE A 124 -32.83 -4.35 -23.50
C ILE A 124 -34.14 -3.55 -23.45
N ASN A 125 -34.59 -3.15 -22.26
CA ASN A 125 -35.82 -2.37 -22.10
C ASN A 125 -35.73 -1.03 -22.85
N LEU A 126 -34.63 -0.30 -22.67
CA LEU A 126 -34.38 0.97 -23.38
C LEU A 126 -34.45 0.80 -24.90
N ILE A 127 -33.83 -0.25 -25.44
CA ILE A 127 -33.87 -0.56 -26.87
C ILE A 127 -35.32 -0.78 -27.31
N ILE A 128 -36.09 -1.61 -26.61
CA ILE A 128 -37.50 -1.89 -26.97
C ILE A 128 -38.34 -0.61 -26.96
N THR A 129 -38.21 0.22 -25.92
CA THR A 129 -38.95 1.50 -25.82
C THR A 129 -38.54 2.54 -26.85
N SER A 130 -37.32 2.44 -27.42
CA SER A 130 -36.87 3.35 -28.47
C SER A 130 -37.47 3.05 -29.84
N PHE A 131 -38.00 1.84 -30.04
CA PHE A 131 -38.65 1.42 -31.30
C PHE A 131 -40.19 1.46 -31.24
N SER A 132 -40.78 1.75 -30.07
CA SER A 132 -42.23 1.94 -29.86
C SER A 132 -42.61 3.42 -29.89
#